data_AF-A0A511ZCQ8-F1
#
_entry.id   AF-A0A511ZCQ8-F1
#
_cell.length_a   1.000
_cell.length_b   1.000
_cell.length_c   1.000
_cell.angle_alpha   90.00
_cell.angle_beta   90.00
_cell.angle_gamma   90.00
#
_symmetry.space_group_name_H-M   'P 1'
#
loop_
_entity.id
_entity.type
_entity.pdbx_description
1 polymer ?
#
loop_
_entity_poly.entity_id
_entity_poly.type
_entity_poly.pdbx_seq_one_letter_code
_entity_poly.pdbx_strand_id
1 'polypeptide(L)'
;MIKKIKNQQPTVTNAFWLTASFILIVWSITLLPVEGGIHIKNFYVASSFQNIEMVRYVSMRLVEKGLIHTYDWTKNERASTIEDLMEIGIQEKNAVLNSDFVIVLLPAGKGSHIEFGLALGGEKKIYLYSACDDINNFENTSTFYHLSSVEKYIGTIDGLIDKIIMNQMPFN
;
A
#
# COMPACT_ATOMS: atom_id res chain seq x y z
N MET A 1 -51.92 -53.21 7.35
CA MET A 1 -51.31 -53.00 6.02
C MET A 1 -50.27 -51.88 6.17
N ILE A 2 -49.03 -52.22 6.51
CA ILE A 2 -47.95 -51.25 6.84
C ILE A 2 -46.92 -51.28 5.71
N LYS A 3 -46.76 -50.18 4.98
CA LYS A 3 -45.73 -50.03 3.95
C LYS A 3 -44.36 -49.94 4.63
N LYS A 4 -43.47 -50.91 4.37
CA LYS A 4 -42.04 -50.81 4.71
C LYS A 4 -41.41 -49.67 3.92
N ILE A 5 -40.97 -48.63 4.62
CA ILE A 5 -40.09 -47.60 4.07
C ILE A 5 -38.70 -48.23 3.94
N LYS A 6 -38.18 -48.33 2.71
CA LYS A 6 -36.79 -48.75 2.48
C LYS A 6 -35.88 -47.60 2.92
N ASN A 7 -35.13 -47.80 4.00
CA ASN A 7 -33.97 -46.97 4.31
C ASN A 7 -32.92 -47.19 3.22
N GLN A 8 -32.75 -46.22 2.33
CA GLN A 8 -31.62 -46.19 1.42
C GLN A 8 -30.36 -45.88 2.23
N GLN A 9 -29.39 -46.79 2.23
CA GLN A 9 -28.04 -46.49 2.73
C GLN A 9 -27.41 -45.43 1.82
N PRO A 10 -26.77 -44.39 2.40
CA PRO A 10 -26.07 -43.39 1.60
C PRO A 10 -24.92 -44.08 0.85
N THR A 11 -24.97 -44.05 -0.48
CA THR A 11 -23.86 -44.47 -1.32
C THR A 11 -22.71 -43.48 -1.16
N VAL A 12 -21.47 -43.98 -1.25
CA VAL A 12 -20.22 -43.20 -1.09
C VAL A 12 -20.22 -41.93 -1.95
N THR A 13 -20.87 -41.98 -3.12
CA THR A 13 -21.07 -40.85 -4.03
C THR A 13 -21.92 -39.73 -3.42
N ASN A 14 -23.02 -40.04 -2.71
CA ASN A 14 -23.88 -39.03 -2.09
C ASN A 14 -23.24 -38.40 -0.84
N ALA A 15 -22.43 -39.17 -0.11
CA ALA A 15 -21.66 -38.64 1.03
C ALA A 15 -20.55 -37.68 0.57
N PHE A 16 -19.90 -37.97 -0.56
CA PHE A 16 -18.82 -37.15 -1.11
C PHE A 16 -19.28 -35.75 -1.54
N TRP A 17 -20.46 -35.65 -2.17
CA TRP A 17 -21.05 -34.36 -2.57
C TRP A 17 -21.47 -33.49 -1.37
N LEU A 18 -21.95 -34.12 -0.29
CA LEU A 18 -22.32 -33.43 0.95
C LEU A 18 -21.10 -32.87 1.68
N THR A 19 -19.98 -33.62 1.75
CA THR A 19 -18.76 -33.15 2.40
C THR A 19 -18.04 -32.08 1.58
N ALA A 20 -17.99 -32.21 0.25
CA ALA A 20 -17.38 -31.22 -0.62
C ALA A 20 -18.14 -29.87 -0.59
N SER A 21 -19.48 -29.92 -0.55
CA SER A 21 -20.31 -28.72 -0.46
C SER A 21 -20.18 -28.03 0.91
N PHE A 22 -20.06 -28.77 2.00
CA PHE A 22 -19.83 -28.19 3.34
C PHE A 22 -18.45 -27.51 3.43
N ILE A 23 -17.40 -28.10 2.85
CA ILE A 23 -16.07 -27.48 2.83
C ILE A 23 -16.08 -26.18 2.02
N LEU A 24 -16.78 -26.13 0.87
CA LEU A 24 -16.91 -24.92 0.07
C LEU A 24 -17.73 -23.81 0.76
N ILE A 25 -18.77 -24.18 1.51
CA ILE A 25 -19.56 -23.23 2.30
C ILE A 25 -18.74 -22.68 3.47
N VAL A 26 -18.02 -23.54 4.21
CA VAL A 26 -17.19 -23.09 5.33
C VAL A 26 -16.02 -22.23 4.83
N TRP A 27 -15.38 -22.59 3.71
CA TRP A 27 -14.37 -21.74 3.06
C TRP A 27 -14.95 -20.40 2.58
N SER A 28 -16.17 -20.39 2.04
CA SER A 28 -16.84 -19.15 1.61
C SER A 28 -17.18 -18.24 2.78
N ILE A 29 -17.53 -18.78 3.95
CA ILE A 29 -17.84 -17.99 5.15
C ILE A 29 -16.56 -17.40 5.77
N THR A 30 -15.41 -18.10 5.71
CA THR A 30 -14.12 -17.56 6.17
C THR A 30 -13.49 -16.53 5.23
N LEU A 31 -13.96 -16.46 3.97
CA LEU A 31 -13.52 -15.49 2.96
C LEU A 31 -14.43 -14.26 2.87
N LEU A 32 -15.51 -14.20 3.65
CA LEU A 32 -16.23 -12.96 3.81
C LEU A 32 -15.33 -11.99 4.55
N PRO A 33 -14.97 -10.82 3.97
CA PRO A 33 -14.33 -9.78 4.75
C PRO A 33 -15.24 -9.48 5.92
N VAL A 34 -14.67 -9.42 7.13
CA VAL A 34 -15.36 -8.83 8.28
C VAL A 34 -15.55 -7.36 7.93
N GLU A 35 -16.66 -7.04 7.24
CA GLU A 35 -17.06 -5.68 6.95
C GLU A 35 -17.33 -4.99 8.28
N GLY A 36 -16.36 -4.20 8.74
CA GLY A 36 -16.40 -3.52 10.04
C GLY A 36 -15.05 -3.33 10.74
N GLY A 37 -13.96 -3.94 10.25
CA GLY A 37 -12.62 -3.60 10.74
C GLY A 37 -12.13 -2.29 10.14
N ILE A 38 -11.78 -1.29 10.96
CA ILE A 38 -11.00 -0.12 10.50
C ILE A 38 -9.63 -0.66 10.07
N HIS A 39 -9.43 -0.84 8.76
CA HIS A 39 -8.12 -1.18 8.23
C HIS A 39 -7.24 0.07 8.29
N ILE A 40 -6.40 0.15 9.31
CA ILE A 40 -5.40 1.21 9.44
C ILE A 40 -4.45 1.10 8.24
N LYS A 41 -4.28 2.19 7.50
CA LYS A 41 -3.45 2.23 6.30
C LYS A 41 -1.99 2.52 6.62
N ASN A 42 -1.11 1.74 6.01
CA ASN A 42 0.34 1.90 6.06
C ASN A 42 0.81 2.76 4.88
N PHE A 43 1.74 3.67 5.11
CA PHE A 43 2.32 4.48 4.05
C PHE A 43 3.84 4.59 4.17
N TYR A 44 4.47 4.90 3.05
CA TYR A 44 5.89 5.23 2.97
C TYR A 44 6.10 6.55 2.22
N VAL A 45 7.08 7.35 2.63
CA VAL A 45 7.41 8.64 1.99
C VAL A 45 8.81 8.61 1.42
N ALA A 46 8.92 8.50 0.09
CA ALA A 46 10.18 8.58 -0.64
C ALA A 46 10.49 10.04 -1.03
N SER A 47 11.70 10.50 -0.74
CA SER A 47 12.20 11.78 -1.26
C SER A 47 13.72 11.89 -1.16
N SER A 48 14.27 13.05 -1.47
CA SER A 48 15.68 13.38 -1.34
C SER A 48 16.00 14.00 0.02
N PHE A 49 17.28 13.97 0.43
CA PHE A 49 17.74 14.57 1.69
C PHE A 49 17.42 16.06 1.84
N GLN A 50 17.32 16.81 0.74
CA GLN A 50 16.93 18.23 0.78
C GLN A 50 15.47 18.44 1.23
N ASN A 51 14.63 17.39 1.18
CA ASN A 51 13.22 17.45 1.54
C ASN A 51 12.92 16.82 2.92
N ILE A 52 13.93 16.56 3.77
CA ILE A 52 13.74 15.95 5.10
C ILE A 52 12.62 16.61 5.90
N GLU A 53 12.61 17.94 6.00
CA GLU A 53 11.60 18.66 6.77
C GLU A 53 10.20 18.51 6.17
N MET A 54 10.09 18.47 4.84
CA MET A 54 8.82 18.22 4.16
C MET A 54 8.32 16.78 4.38
N VAL A 55 9.22 15.80 4.36
CA VAL A 55 8.90 14.39 4.65
C VAL A 55 8.39 14.25 6.08
N ARG A 56 9.08 14.86 7.05
CA ARG A 56 8.66 14.87 8.46
C ARG A 56 7.30 15.54 8.63
N TYR A 57 7.07 16.66 7.96
CA TYR A 57 5.78 17.35 7.98
C TYR A 57 4.65 16.46 7.45
N VAL A 58 4.78 15.90 6.24
CA VAL A 58 3.77 14.99 5.65
C VAL A 58 3.53 13.79 6.57
N SER A 59 4.61 13.16 7.03
CA SER A 59 4.52 11.96 7.87
C SER A 59 3.79 12.23 9.18
N MET A 60 4.14 13.34 9.86
CA MET A 60 3.47 13.77 11.10
C MET A 60 1.97 13.96 10.87
N ARG A 61 1.59 14.68 9.82
CA ARG A 61 0.18 15.01 9.53
C ARG A 61 -0.66 13.78 9.21
N LEU A 62 -0.08 12.78 8.52
CA LEU A 62 -0.77 11.52 8.23
C LEU A 62 -0.85 10.62 9.47
N VAL A 63 0.20 10.60 10.30
CA VAL A 63 0.19 9.87 11.59
C VAL A 63 -0.85 10.46 12.55
N GLU A 64 -1.01 11.78 12.61
CA GLU A 64 -2.07 12.45 13.38
C GLU A 64 -3.49 12.04 12.94
N LYS A 65 -3.63 11.54 11.71
CA LYS A 65 -4.89 10.98 11.17
C LYS A 65 -5.02 9.47 11.41
N GLY A 66 -4.07 8.86 12.10
CA GLY A 66 -4.11 7.45 12.46
C GLY A 66 -3.52 6.51 11.41
N LEU A 67 -2.87 7.03 10.36
CA LEU A 67 -2.12 6.20 9.41
C LEU A 67 -0.75 5.80 10.00
N ILE A 68 -0.18 4.70 9.52
CA ILE A 68 1.09 4.16 10.02
C ILE A 68 2.21 4.43 9.01
N HIS A 69 3.25 5.14 9.45
CA HIS A 69 4.46 5.31 8.66
C HIS A 69 5.32 4.05 8.78
N THR A 70 5.55 3.33 7.67
CA THR A 70 6.23 2.03 7.70
C THR A 70 7.70 2.13 8.08
N TYR A 71 8.35 3.24 7.73
CA TYR A 71 9.75 3.53 8.07
C TYR A 71 10.06 5.01 7.87
N ASP A 72 10.71 5.62 8.85
CA ASP A 72 11.12 7.03 8.80
C ASP A 72 12.63 7.16 8.58
N TRP A 73 13.04 7.12 7.31
CA TRP A 73 14.44 7.24 6.91
C TRP A 73 15.06 8.59 7.31
N THR A 74 14.26 9.61 7.63
CA THR A 74 14.77 10.92 8.06
C THR A 74 15.42 10.90 9.43
N LYS A 75 15.28 9.78 10.16
CA LYS A 75 15.94 9.53 11.45
C LYS A 75 17.27 8.81 11.31
N ASN A 76 17.62 8.34 10.11
CA ASN A 76 18.88 7.63 9.90
C ASN A 76 20.06 8.58 10.05
N GLU A 77 21.07 8.09 10.77
CA GLU A 77 22.40 8.70 10.69
C GLU A 77 23.02 8.41 9.33
N ARG A 78 24.01 9.22 8.96
CA ARG A 78 24.71 9.01 7.69
C ARG A 78 25.48 7.69 7.77
N ALA A 79 25.17 6.76 6.86
CA ALA A 79 25.88 5.49 6.74
C ALA A 79 27.41 5.70 6.68
N SER A 80 28.14 4.93 7.46
CA SER A 80 29.59 4.98 7.58
C SER A 80 30.28 3.74 6.98
N THR A 81 29.54 2.64 6.85
CA THR A 81 30.01 1.36 6.30
C THR A 81 29.10 0.85 5.17
N ILE A 82 29.55 -0.19 4.45
CA ILE A 82 28.74 -0.87 3.44
C ILE A 82 27.61 -1.66 4.12
N GLU A 83 27.87 -2.20 5.30
CA GLU A 83 26.91 -2.92 6.12
C GLU A 83 25.76 -1.99 6.56
N ASP A 84 26.07 -0.75 6.95
CA ASP A 84 25.06 0.27 7.27
C ASP A 84 24.17 0.55 6.05
N LEU A 85 24.78 0.70 4.85
CA LEU A 85 24.04 0.92 3.61
C LEU A 85 23.13 -0.26 3.26
N MET A 86 23.61 -1.48 3.49
CA MET A 86 22.83 -2.70 3.25
C MET A 86 21.65 -2.79 4.21
N GLU A 87 21.84 -2.49 5.49
CA GLU A 87 20.78 -2.50 6.50
C GLU A 87 19.71 -1.45 6.19
N ILE A 88 20.12 -0.21 5.90
CA ILE A 88 19.20 0.86 5.49
C ILE A 88 18.41 0.43 4.24
N GLY A 89 19.09 -0.10 3.22
CA GLY A 89 18.43 -0.55 2.00
C GLY A 89 17.42 -1.68 2.24
N ILE A 90 17.69 -2.60 3.17
CA ILE A 90 16.73 -3.66 3.57
C ILE A 90 15.51 -3.04 4.25
N GLN A 91 15.72 -2.08 5.16
CA GLN A 91 14.65 -1.38 5.87
C GLN A 91 13.76 -0.60 4.89
N GLU A 92 14.33 0.20 4.01
CA GLU A 92 13.61 0.97 2.98
C GLU A 92 12.83 0.03 2.02
N LYS A 93 13.47 -1.04 1.53
CA LYS A 93 12.80 -2.03 0.66
C LYS A 93 11.56 -2.63 1.34
N ASN A 94 11.71 -3.08 2.59
CA ASN A 94 10.62 -3.70 3.33
C ASN A 94 9.51 -2.69 3.64
N ALA A 95 9.88 -1.45 3.95
CA ALA A 95 8.93 -0.37 4.23
C ALA A 95 8.02 -0.05 3.04
N VAL A 96 8.61 0.01 1.83
CA VAL A 96 7.86 0.16 0.58
C VAL A 96 6.92 -1.02 0.36
N LEU A 97 7.41 -2.26 0.47
CA LEU A 97 6.61 -3.45 0.22
C LEU A 97 5.46 -3.63 1.22
N ASN A 98 5.64 -3.21 2.47
CA ASN A 98 4.64 -3.31 3.54
C ASN A 98 3.66 -2.13 3.60
N SER A 99 3.85 -1.10 2.76
CA SER A 99 2.92 0.02 2.66
C SER A 99 1.68 -0.34 1.83
N ASP A 100 0.53 0.26 2.14
CA ASP A 100 -0.65 0.24 1.27
C ASP A 100 -0.48 1.21 0.09
N PHE A 101 0.21 2.33 0.32
CA PHE A 101 0.52 3.32 -0.70
C PHE A 101 1.85 4.03 -0.41
N VAL A 102 2.44 4.59 -1.47
CA VAL A 102 3.70 5.33 -1.40
C VAL A 102 3.51 6.77 -1.84
N ILE A 103 4.13 7.70 -1.12
CA ILE A 103 4.17 9.12 -1.47
C ILE A 103 5.59 9.42 -1.95
N VAL A 104 5.72 10.04 -3.12
CA VAL A 104 7.01 10.49 -3.66
C VAL A 104 6.99 12.01 -3.77
N LEU A 105 7.89 12.67 -3.03
CA LEU A 105 8.01 14.13 -3.03
C LEU A 105 9.17 14.56 -3.92
N LEU A 106 8.89 15.32 -4.98
CA LEU A 106 9.91 15.87 -5.87
C LEU A 106 10.44 17.22 -5.37
N PRO A 107 11.72 17.54 -5.65
CA PRO A 107 12.70 16.73 -6.39
C PRO A 107 13.19 15.54 -5.55
N ALA A 108 13.28 14.36 -6.17
CA ALA A 108 13.61 13.11 -5.50
C ALA A 108 15.01 12.60 -5.89
N GLY A 109 15.60 11.78 -5.01
CA GLY A 109 16.95 11.24 -5.21
C GLY A 109 16.95 9.93 -6.02
N LYS A 110 18.14 9.38 -6.28
CA LYS A 110 18.29 8.09 -6.96
C LYS A 110 17.57 6.96 -6.22
N GLY A 111 17.74 6.89 -4.89
CA GLY A 111 17.05 5.91 -4.04
C GLY A 111 15.53 6.01 -4.17
N SER A 112 14.99 7.22 -4.14
CA SER A 112 13.55 7.46 -4.28
C SER A 112 12.96 6.94 -5.59
N HIS A 113 13.70 6.98 -6.69
CA HIS A 113 13.23 6.42 -7.96
C HIS A 113 13.28 4.88 -7.97
N ILE A 114 14.21 4.26 -7.22
CA ILE A 114 14.21 2.81 -6.98
C ILE A 114 12.99 2.42 -6.12
N GLU A 115 12.71 3.18 -5.06
CA GLU A 115 11.54 2.98 -4.20
C GLU A 115 10.23 3.15 -4.99
N PHE A 116 10.16 4.16 -5.87
CA PHE A 116 9.05 4.36 -6.80
C PHE A 116 8.87 3.15 -7.74
N GLY A 117 9.96 2.65 -8.32
CA GLY A 117 9.93 1.45 -9.17
C GLY A 117 9.50 0.19 -8.41
N LEU A 118 9.96 0.04 -7.17
CA LEU A 118 9.56 -1.05 -6.28
C LEU A 118 8.08 -0.97 -5.91
N ALA A 119 7.57 0.23 -5.65
CA ALA A 119 6.16 0.48 -5.40
C ALA A 119 5.29 0.12 -6.62
N LEU A 120 5.72 0.50 -7.83
CA LEU A 120 5.05 0.11 -9.07
C LEU A 120 5.05 -1.41 -9.27
N GLY A 121 6.20 -2.06 -9.09
CA GLY A 121 6.32 -3.52 -9.22
C GLY A 121 5.54 -4.29 -8.15
N GLY A 122 5.32 -3.67 -6.98
CA GLY A 122 4.45 -4.18 -5.92
C GLY A 122 2.98 -3.77 -6.04
N GLU A 123 2.57 -3.22 -7.20
CA GLU A 123 1.21 -2.76 -7.51
C GLU A 123 0.62 -1.79 -6.47
N LYS A 124 1.49 -1.00 -5.83
CA LYS A 124 1.08 -0.02 -4.82
C LYS A 124 0.48 1.21 -5.50
N LYS A 125 -0.48 1.84 -4.82
CA LYS A 125 -0.92 3.18 -5.18
C LYS A 125 0.23 4.16 -4.90
N ILE A 126 0.50 5.05 -5.85
CA ILE A 126 1.55 6.07 -5.70
C ILE A 126 0.94 7.45 -5.78
N TYR A 127 1.28 8.33 -4.83
CA TYR A 127 1.06 9.76 -4.91
C TYR A 127 2.37 10.45 -5.29
N LEU A 128 2.43 11.08 -6.47
CA LEU A 128 3.62 11.78 -6.94
C LEU A 128 3.40 13.29 -6.83
N TYR A 129 4.10 13.93 -5.89
CA TYR A 129 3.98 15.35 -5.60
C TYR A 129 5.04 16.19 -6.32
N SER A 130 4.62 17.32 -6.85
CA SER A 130 5.49 18.41 -7.30
C SER A 130 4.90 19.77 -6.94
N ALA A 131 5.75 20.75 -6.66
CA ALA A 131 5.30 22.12 -6.45
C ALA A 131 4.89 22.82 -7.76
N CYS A 132 5.42 22.36 -8.90
CA CYS A 132 5.21 22.92 -10.24
C CYS A 132 4.91 21.82 -11.27
N ASP A 133 4.46 22.24 -12.46
CA ASP A 133 4.04 21.33 -13.54
C ASP A 133 5.20 20.67 -14.31
N ASP A 134 6.44 20.77 -13.80
CA ASP A 134 7.64 20.19 -14.43
C ASP A 134 7.54 18.68 -14.62
N ILE A 135 6.72 18.00 -13.81
CA ILE A 135 6.43 16.56 -13.94
C ILE A 135 5.66 16.19 -15.21
N ASN A 136 5.11 17.17 -15.92
CA ASN A 136 4.43 16.99 -17.21
C ASN A 136 5.25 17.58 -18.36
N ASN A 137 6.45 18.10 -18.10
CA ASN A 137 7.35 18.53 -19.16
C ASN A 137 7.75 17.32 -19.99
N PHE A 138 7.27 17.26 -21.24
CA PHE A 138 7.45 16.13 -22.14
C PHE A 138 8.91 15.71 -22.34
N GLU A 139 9.85 16.67 -22.31
CA GLU A 139 11.27 16.40 -22.53
C GLU A 139 11.95 15.75 -21.32
N ASN A 140 11.45 16.03 -20.11
CA ASN A 140 12.12 15.69 -18.85
C ASN A 140 11.32 14.75 -17.95
N THR A 141 10.05 14.51 -18.27
CA THR A 141 9.20 13.60 -17.50
C THR A 141 9.62 12.15 -17.67
N SER A 142 9.41 11.35 -16.63
CA SER A 142 9.55 9.90 -16.71
C SER A 142 8.27 9.29 -17.26
N THR A 143 8.38 8.38 -18.22
CA THR A 143 7.24 7.62 -18.76
C THR A 143 6.44 6.93 -17.64
N PHE A 144 7.12 6.46 -16.59
CA PHE A 144 6.47 5.80 -15.46
C PHE A 144 5.59 6.74 -14.61
N TYR A 145 5.78 8.06 -14.67
CA TYR A 145 4.92 9.04 -13.98
C TYR A 145 3.52 9.17 -14.60
N HIS A 146 3.31 8.58 -15.77
CA HIS A 146 2.05 8.65 -16.51
C HIS A 146 1.23 7.34 -16.41
N LEU A 147 1.66 6.36 -15.62
CA LEU A 147 0.89 5.15 -15.37
C LEU A 147 -0.35 5.43 -14.51
N SER A 148 -1.42 4.66 -14.70
CA SER A 148 -2.70 4.86 -14.00
C SER A 148 -2.64 4.64 -12.47
N SER A 149 -1.68 3.83 -12.00
CA SER A 149 -1.40 3.64 -10.58
C SER A 149 -0.72 4.85 -9.92
N VAL A 150 -0.22 5.80 -10.71
CA VAL A 150 0.47 7.01 -10.25
C VAL A 150 -0.49 8.19 -10.29
N GLU A 151 -0.84 8.68 -9.11
CA GLU A 151 -1.67 9.86 -8.91
C GLU A 151 -0.78 11.08 -8.69
N LYS A 152 -0.66 11.89 -9.73
CA LYS A 152 0.10 13.14 -9.67
C LYS A 152 -0.67 14.20 -8.89
N TYR A 153 0.06 15.00 -8.12
CA TYR A 153 -0.45 16.21 -7.48
C TYR A 153 0.51 17.37 -7.70
N ILE A 154 0.00 18.47 -8.23
CA ILE A 154 0.74 19.72 -8.45
C ILE A 154 0.07 20.81 -7.62
N GLY A 155 0.82 21.43 -6.72
CA GLY A 155 0.30 22.47 -5.84
C GLY A 155 1.02 22.54 -4.51
N THR A 156 0.28 22.79 -3.43
CA THR A 156 0.83 22.91 -2.08
C THR A 156 0.95 21.56 -1.38
N ILE A 157 1.88 21.45 -0.43
CA ILE A 157 2.05 20.22 0.36
C ILE A 157 0.80 19.90 1.19
N ASP A 158 0.10 20.91 1.71
CA ASP A 158 -1.14 20.72 2.46
C ASP A 158 -2.25 20.17 1.57
N GLY A 159 -2.36 20.63 0.33
CA GLY A 159 -3.36 20.12 -0.59
C GLY A 159 -3.09 18.67 -1.02
N LEU A 160 -1.83 18.24 -1.06
CA LEU A 160 -1.49 16.81 -1.20
C LEU A 160 -1.99 16.03 0.01
N ILE A 161 -1.71 16.51 1.22
CA ILE A 161 -2.12 15.84 2.48
C ILE A 161 -3.64 15.70 2.54
N ASP A 162 -4.38 16.77 2.26
CA ASP A 162 -5.84 16.76 2.24
C ASP A 162 -6.38 15.73 1.24
N LYS A 163 -5.80 15.67 0.04
CA LYS A 163 -6.15 14.69 -0.98
C LYS A 163 -5.89 13.25 -0.53
N ILE A 164 -4.77 12.98 0.13
CA ILE A 164 -4.46 11.65 0.66
C ILE A 164 -5.47 11.29 1.75
N ILE A 165 -5.75 12.20 2.69
CA ILE A 165 -6.72 11.96 3.77
C ILE A 165 -8.10 11.64 3.19
N MET A 166 -8.58 12.44 2.23
CA MET A 166 -9.88 12.21 1.57
C MET A 166 -9.95 10.85 0.87
N ASN A 167 -8.84 10.38 0.29
CA ASN A 167 -8.79 9.12 -0.45
C ASN A 167 -8.64 7.89 0.47
N GLN A 168 -7.98 8.03 1.62
CA GLN A 168 -7.54 6.90 2.46
C GLN A 168 -8.38 6.72 3.73
N MET A 169 -9.11 7.75 4.16
CA MET A 169 -9.95 7.69 5.36
C MET A 169 -11.41 7.49 4.94
N PRO A 170 -12.15 6.55 5.56
CA PRO A 170 -13.59 6.46 5.36
C PRO A 170 -14.24 7.79 5.79
N PHE A 171 -15.20 8.28 5.00
CA PHE A 171 -16.03 9.40 5.41
C PHE A 171 -16.75 9.00 6.70
N ASN A 172 -16.43 9.68 7.80
CA ASN A 172 -17.23 9.61 9.03
C ASN A 172 -18.54 10.37 8.85
#